data_AF-A0A7Y5HBX9-F1
#
_entry.id   AF-A0A7Y5HBX9-F1
#
_cell.length_a   1.000
_cell.length_b   1.000
_cell.length_c   1.000
_cell.angle_alpha   90.00
_cell.angle_beta   90.00
_cell.angle_gamma   90.00
#
_symmetry.space_group_name_H-M   'P 1'
#
loop_
_entity.id
_entity.type
_entity.pdbx_description
1 polymer ?
#
loop_
_entity_poly.entity_id
_entity_poly.type
_entity_poly.pdbx_seq_one_letter_code
_entity_poly.pdbx_strand_id
1 'polypeptide(L)' 'IAHAGTPAEVLRPEILTAAYGTPVAVTPHPVTGTPVVLPVPGSGR' A
#
# COMPACT_ATOMS: atom_id res chain seq x y z
N ILE A 1 -5.32 -7.68 -11.69
CA ILE A 1 -6.57 -7.09 -11.15
C ILE A 1 -6.44 -5.58 -11.15
N ALA A 2 -7.47 -4.84 -11.53
CA ALA A 2 -7.49 -3.38 -11.49
C ALA A 2 -8.54 -2.92 -10.47
N HIS A 3 -8.16 -1.99 -9.60
CA HIS A 3 -9.05 -1.37 -8.63
C HIS A 3 -9.15 0.13 -8.91
N ALA A 4 -10.35 0.69 -8.80
CA ALA A 4 -10.61 2.11 -8.98
C ALA A 4 -11.31 2.67 -7.74
N GLY A 5 -10.93 3.88 -7.33
CA GLY A 5 -11.41 4.53 -6.12
C GLY A 5 -10.44 5.61 -5.65
N THR A 6 -10.68 6.11 -4.45
CA THR A 6 -9.75 7.03 -3.76
C THR A 6 -8.42 6.34 -3.45
N PRO A 7 -7.34 7.11 -3.22
CA PRO A 7 -6.06 6.54 -2.81
C PRO A 7 -6.19 5.62 -1.58
N ALA A 8 -7.03 5.94 -0.61
CA ALA A 8 -7.21 5.13 0.60
C ALA A 8 -7.91 3.78 0.34
N GLU A 9 -8.81 3.72 -0.65
CA GLU A 9 -9.52 2.50 -1.02
C GLU A 9 -8.64 1.54 -1.84
N VAL A 10 -7.76 2.11 -2.67
CA VAL A 10 -6.88 1.37 -3.59
C VAL A 10 -5.56 0.98 -2.94
N LEU A 11 -4.92 1.87 -2.19
CA LEU A 11 -3.62 1.63 -1.54
C LEU A 11 -3.80 0.87 -0.24
N ARG A 12 -4.28 -0.38 -0.34
CA ARG A 12 -4.39 -1.31 0.79
C ARG A 12 -3.31 -2.39 0.70
N PRO A 13 -2.69 -2.82 1.81
CA PRO A 13 -1.62 -3.83 1.80
C PRO A 13 -1.99 -5.10 1.03
N GLU A 14 -3.22 -5.60 1.22
CA GLU A 14 -3.72 -6.80 0.55
C GLU A 14 -3.90 -6.62 -0.96
N ILE A 15 -4.35 -5.44 -1.41
CA ILE A 15 -4.48 -5.13 -2.85
C ILE A 15 -3.10 -5.03 -3.49
N LEU A 16 -2.20 -4.27 -2.86
CA LEU A 16 -0.86 -4.04 -3.40
C LEU A 16 -0.04 -5.34 -3.44
N THR A 17 -0.15 -6.18 -2.41
CA THR A 17 0.51 -7.49 -2.40
C THR A 17 -0.05 -8.39 -3.51
N ALA A 18 -1.36 -8.43 -3.72
CA ALA A 18 -1.97 -9.21 -4.80
C ALA A 18 -1.60 -8.70 -6.21
N ALA A 19 -1.43 -7.40 -6.38
CA ALA A 19 -1.09 -6.79 -7.66
C ALA A 19 0.41 -6.87 -8.00
N TYR A 20 1.28 -6.65 -7.02
CA TYR A 20 2.73 -6.53 -7.21
C TYR A 20 3.55 -7.72 -6.67
N GLY A 21 2.91 -8.68 -6.01
CA GLY A 21 3.56 -9.87 -5.47
C GLY A 21 4.54 -9.60 -4.32
N THR A 22 4.54 -8.38 -3.77
CA THR A 22 5.51 -7.96 -2.75
C THR A 22 4.77 -7.40 -1.53
N PRO A 23 5.05 -7.87 -0.31
CA PRO A 23 4.49 -7.30 0.91
C PRO A 23 4.93 -5.86 1.13
N VAL A 24 3.96 -4.99 1.42
CA VAL A 24 4.16 -3.57 1.73
C VAL A 24 3.32 -3.16 2.93
N ALA A 25 3.78 -2.16 3.67
CA ALA A 25 2.99 -1.50 4.71
C ALA A 25 2.34 -0.24 4.13
N VAL A 26 1.11 0.06 4.54
CA VAL A 26 0.47 1.33 4.24
C VAL A 26 0.06 1.99 5.54
N THR A 27 0.49 3.22 5.75
CA THR A 27 0.18 4.01 6.94
C THR A 27 -0.31 5.41 6.54
N PRO A 28 -1.16 6.06 7.33
CA PRO A 28 -1.57 7.43 7.03
C PRO A 28 -0.42 8.41 7.28
N HIS A 29 -0.25 9.40 6.40
CA HIS A 29 0.67 10.51 6.60
C HIS A 29 0.22 11.33 7.83
N PRO A 30 1.12 11.67 8.78
CA PRO A 30 0.73 12.26 10.06
C PRO A 30 0.09 13.64 9.94
N VAL A 31 0.34 14.38 8.86
CA VAL A 31 -0.20 15.74 8.66
C VAL A 31 -1.43 15.75 7.75
N THR A 32 -1.47 14.88 6.73
CA THR A 32 -2.48 14.96 5.65
C THR A 32 -3.46 13.80 5.64
N GLY A 33 -3.20 12.73 6.41
CA GLY A 33 -3.98 11.50 6.38
C GLY A 33 -3.87 10.70 5.08
N THR A 34 -3.17 11.22 4.06
CA THR A 34 -2.95 10.52 2.79
C THR A 34 -2.18 9.23 3.03
N PRO A 35 -2.55 8.11 2.39
CA PRO A 35 -1.80 6.86 2.53
C PRO A 35 -0.36 6.99 2.03
N VAL A 36 0.58 6.46 2.81
CA VAL A 36 2.01 6.35 2.50
C VAL A 36 2.36 4.87 2.42
N VAL A 37 2.97 4.46 1.30
CA VAL A 37 3.42 3.09 1.09
C VAL A 37 4.88 2.96 1.52
N LEU A 38 5.17 2.00 2.38
CA LEU A 38 6.50 1.73 2.92
C LEU A 38 6.91 0.28 2.62
N PRO A 39 8.19 0.03 2.28
CA PRO A 39 8.70 -1.34 2.20
C PRO A 39 8.70 -1.98 3.59
N VAL A 40 8.37 -3.26 3.67
CA VAL A 40 8.54 -4.04 4.89
C VAL A 40 10.02 -4.43 5.01
N PRO A 41 10.69 -4.18 6.15
CA PRO A 41 12.07 -4.61 6.34
C PRO A 41 12.25 -6.10 6.02
N GLY A 42 13.20 -6.42 5.13
CA GLY A 42 13.47 -7.79 4.70
C GLY A 42 12.51 -8.36 3.64
N SER A 43 11.60 -7.56 3.07
CA SER A 43 10.72 -8.01 1.97
C SER A 43 11.37 -7.98 0.58
N GLY A 44 12.54 -7.33 0.45
CA GLY A 44 13.37 -7.43 -0.75
C GLY A 44 14.04 -8.80 -0.80
N ARG A 45 13.70 -9.60 -1.82
CA ARG A 45 14.51 -10.75 -2.22
C ARG A 45 15.81 -10.29 -2.86
#